data_AF-A0A2N2MVM8-F1
#
_entry.id   AF-A0A2N2MVM8-F1
#
_cell.length_a   1.000
_cell.length_b   1.000
_cell.length_c   1.000
_cell.angle_alpha   90.00
_cell.angle_beta   90.00
_cell.angle_gamma   90.00
#
_symmetry.space_group_name_H-M   'P 1'
#
loop_
_entity.id
_entity.type
_entity.pdbx_description
1 polymer ?
#
loop_
_entity_poly.entity_id
_entity_poly.type
_entity_poly.pdbx_seq_one_letter_code
_entity_poly.pdbx_strand_id
1 'polypeptide(L)'
;MTPLLTAAECRVLVRTSMSDDDLDAVIARIERLITKRIGAPQNDENSVTITETVEGEGEHIFVKTRFSEIVSITEDGASVDADDYRAWGDSGMVERLPEGYQWDDVCVVTYKPVDQRDERKEATINLVRLYLERTAMVSENVAGEYSFDAPDWDKAIKRELKNLCFTGG
;
A
#
# COMPACT_ATOMS: atom_id res chain seq x y z
N MET A 1 -1.71 7.33 -16.86
CA MET A 1 -0.87 7.18 -15.66
C MET A 1 0.51 6.79 -16.17
N THR A 2 1.54 7.59 -15.86
CA THR A 2 2.92 7.23 -16.18
C THR A 2 3.33 6.09 -15.24
N PRO A 3 3.81 4.95 -15.75
CA PRO A 3 4.21 3.84 -14.89
C PRO A 3 5.42 4.23 -14.05
N LEU A 4 5.48 3.75 -12.81
CA LEU A 4 6.63 3.94 -11.93
C LEU A 4 7.79 3.02 -12.33
N LEU A 5 7.47 1.86 -12.90
CA LEU A 5 8.42 0.86 -13.35
C LEU A 5 8.20 0.57 -14.84
N THR A 6 9.27 0.57 -15.62
CA THR A 6 9.23 0.15 -17.03
C THR A 6 9.56 -1.34 -17.19
N ALA A 7 9.14 -1.97 -18.30
CA ALA A 7 9.56 -3.32 -18.65
C ALA A 7 11.09 -3.48 -18.67
N ALA A 8 11.82 -2.49 -19.19
CA ALA A 8 13.29 -2.50 -19.23
C ALA A 8 13.91 -2.58 -17.83
N GLU A 9 13.44 -1.76 -16.88
CA GLU A 9 13.89 -1.79 -15.49
C GLU A 9 13.49 -3.10 -14.79
N CYS A 10 12.27 -3.60 -15.05
CA CYS A 10 11.79 -4.85 -14.49
C CYS A 10 12.64 -6.05 -14.92
N ARG A 11 13.06 -6.11 -16.19
CA ARG A 11 13.86 -7.22 -16.75
C ARG A 11 15.25 -7.38 -16.12
N VAL A 12 15.82 -6.30 -15.59
CA VAL A 12 17.09 -6.39 -14.86
C VAL A 12 16.95 -7.33 -13.65
N LEU A 13 15.76 -7.39 -13.06
CA LEU A 13 15.48 -8.08 -11.81
C LEU A 13 14.57 -9.32 -11.98
N VAL A 14 13.87 -9.44 -13.10
CA VAL A 14 12.92 -10.50 -13.38
C VAL A 14 13.23 -11.16 -14.72
N ARG A 15 13.58 -12.45 -14.68
CA ARG A 15 13.78 -13.25 -15.89
C ARG A 15 12.43 -13.71 -16.43
N THR A 16 12.09 -13.28 -17.63
CA THR A 16 10.86 -13.65 -18.33
C THR A 16 11.06 -13.67 -19.83
N SER A 17 10.35 -14.57 -20.52
CA SER A 17 10.30 -14.65 -21.99
C SER A 17 9.17 -13.81 -22.60
N MET A 18 8.34 -13.15 -21.78
CA MET A 18 7.29 -12.24 -22.27
C MET A 18 7.88 -11.14 -23.14
N SER A 19 7.08 -10.56 -24.03
CA SER A 19 7.46 -9.35 -24.76
C SER A 19 7.48 -8.13 -23.81
N ASP A 20 8.09 -7.00 -24.23
CA ASP A 20 8.06 -5.77 -23.45
C ASP A 20 6.64 -5.24 -23.29
N ASP A 21 5.84 -5.27 -24.37
CA ASP A 21 4.43 -4.86 -24.36
C ASP A 21 3.60 -5.66 -23.36
N ASP A 22 3.79 -6.99 -23.32
CA ASP A 22 3.06 -7.85 -22.38
C ASP A 22 3.52 -7.62 -20.93
N LEU A 23 4.83 -7.40 -20.72
CA LEU A 23 5.38 -7.14 -19.39
C LEU A 23 4.90 -5.78 -18.87
N ASP A 24 4.87 -4.74 -19.70
CA ASP A 24 4.31 -3.44 -19.36
C ASP A 24 2.82 -3.54 -19.04
N ALA A 25 2.06 -4.37 -19.76
CA ALA A 25 0.64 -4.61 -19.45
C ALA A 25 0.45 -5.25 -18.06
N VAL A 26 1.32 -6.19 -17.68
CA VAL A 26 1.32 -6.82 -16.33
C VAL A 26 1.70 -5.79 -15.26
N ILE A 27 2.76 -5.02 -15.46
CA ILE A 27 3.18 -3.96 -14.54
C ILE A 27 2.05 -2.97 -14.33
N ALA A 28 1.44 -2.47 -15.40
CA ALA A 28 0.33 -1.52 -15.32
C ALA A 28 -0.88 -2.10 -14.57
N ARG A 29 -1.14 -3.41 -14.69
CA ARG A 29 -2.19 -4.08 -13.92
C ARG A 29 -1.88 -4.12 -12.43
N ILE A 30 -0.64 -4.41 -12.06
CA ILE A 30 -0.18 -4.46 -10.68
C ILE A 30 -0.19 -3.06 -10.07
N GLU A 31 0.32 -2.05 -10.77
CA GLU A 31 0.30 -0.67 -10.30
C GLU A 31 -1.13 -0.15 -10.11
N ARG A 32 -2.08 -0.54 -10.96
CA ARG A 32 -3.51 -0.25 -10.74
C ARG A 32 -4.05 -0.93 -9.48
N LEU A 33 -3.61 -2.14 -9.17
CA LEU A 33 -4.03 -2.85 -7.96
C LEU A 33 -3.49 -2.15 -6.70
N ILE A 34 -2.20 -1.78 -6.71
CA ILE A 34 -1.59 -0.98 -5.64
C ILE A 34 -2.33 0.35 -5.51
N THR A 35 -2.52 1.07 -6.61
CA THR A 35 -3.22 2.37 -6.64
C THR A 35 -4.65 2.28 -6.11
N LYS A 36 -5.39 1.22 -6.45
CA LYS A 36 -6.74 1.01 -5.92
C LYS A 36 -6.72 0.81 -4.39
N ARG A 37 -5.66 0.22 -3.86
CA ARG A 37 -5.55 -0.13 -2.44
C ARG A 37 -5.11 1.05 -1.58
N ILE A 38 -4.07 1.76 -2.03
CA ILE A 38 -3.35 2.76 -1.21
C ILE A 38 -3.32 4.15 -1.84
N GLY A 39 -4.05 4.36 -2.93
CA GLY A 39 -4.06 5.62 -3.67
C GLY A 39 -2.91 5.74 -4.68
N ALA A 40 -2.99 6.80 -5.51
CA ALA A 40 -1.98 7.11 -6.52
C ALA A 40 -0.60 7.35 -5.85
N PRO A 41 0.51 7.01 -6.53
CA PRO A 41 1.81 7.36 -6.03
C PRO A 41 1.98 8.88 -5.95
N GLN A 42 2.89 9.32 -5.10
CA GLN A 42 3.26 10.72 -5.05
C GLN A 42 3.96 11.10 -6.35
N ASN A 43 3.58 12.26 -6.89
CA ASN A 43 4.18 12.76 -8.12
C ASN A 43 5.41 13.63 -7.83
N ASP A 44 5.43 14.30 -6.66
CA ASP A 44 6.53 15.14 -6.15
C ASP A 44 6.65 15.00 -4.63
N GLU A 45 7.87 15.12 -4.10
CA GLU A 45 8.11 15.21 -2.65
C GLU A 45 7.39 16.46 -2.09
N ASN A 46 6.37 16.26 -1.25
CA ASN A 46 5.73 17.26 -0.40
C ASN A 46 4.57 18.13 -0.96
N SER A 47 4.12 17.97 -2.21
CA SER A 47 2.98 18.77 -2.73
C SER A 47 1.62 18.07 -2.64
N VAL A 48 1.60 16.74 -2.52
CA VAL A 48 0.35 15.97 -2.50
C VAL A 48 -0.14 15.82 -1.07
N THR A 49 -1.36 16.29 -0.82
CA THR A 49 -2.12 15.94 0.38
C THR A 49 -3.11 14.83 0.07
N ILE A 50 -3.28 13.90 1.01
CA ILE A 50 -4.33 12.89 0.97
C ILE A 50 -5.33 13.24 2.05
N THR A 51 -6.61 13.24 1.70
CA THR A 51 -7.72 13.35 2.64
C THR A 51 -8.41 11.99 2.76
N GLU A 52 -8.52 11.48 3.98
CA GLU A 52 -9.18 10.22 4.28
C GLU A 52 -10.23 10.42 5.36
N THR A 53 -11.41 9.84 5.16
CA THR A 53 -12.39 9.67 6.21
C THR A 53 -12.10 8.35 6.93
N VAL A 54 -11.92 8.44 8.25
CA VAL A 54 -11.64 7.31 9.14
C VAL A 54 -12.68 7.29 10.25
N GLU A 55 -12.99 6.10 10.73
CA GLU A 55 -13.84 5.88 11.89
C GLU A 55 -13.03 6.19 13.15
N GLY A 56 -13.57 7.07 14.01
CA GLY A 56 -12.91 7.52 15.23
C GLY A 56 -13.35 6.78 16.48
N GLU A 57 -13.67 5.49 16.38
CA GLU A 57 -14.03 4.70 17.57
C GLU A 57 -12.78 4.38 18.42
N GLY A 58 -12.43 5.27 19.35
CA GLY A 58 -11.41 5.03 20.39
C GLY A 58 -10.34 6.12 20.49
N GLU A 59 -9.24 5.82 21.18
CA GLU A 59 -8.16 6.81 21.45
C GLU A 59 -7.22 7.02 20.24
N HIS A 60 -7.30 6.13 19.24
CA HIS A 60 -6.40 6.11 18.11
C HIS A 60 -7.15 5.94 16.80
N ILE A 61 -6.82 6.79 15.82
CA ILE A 61 -7.21 6.62 14.43
C ILE A 61 -5.98 6.26 13.58
N PHE A 62 -6.22 5.55 12.48
CA PHE A 62 -5.17 5.08 11.59
C PHE A 62 -5.45 5.51 10.16
N VAL A 63 -4.52 6.26 9.57
CA VAL A 63 -4.52 6.52 8.13
C VAL A 63 -3.86 5.37 7.37
N LYS A 64 -4.12 5.25 6.06
CA LYS A 64 -3.66 4.09 5.29
C LYS A 64 -2.15 3.98 5.19
N THR A 65 -1.43 5.09 5.11
CA THR A 65 0.02 5.12 4.80
C THR A 65 0.80 5.92 5.82
N ARG A 66 2.13 5.75 5.83
CA ARG A 66 3.04 6.64 6.56
C ARG A 66 2.86 8.08 6.11
N PHE A 67 3.02 9.00 7.04
CA PHE A 67 2.91 10.43 6.79
C PHE A 67 4.06 11.20 7.41
N SER A 68 4.49 12.27 6.73
CA SER A 68 5.47 13.22 7.26
C SER A 68 4.82 14.29 8.12
N GLU A 69 3.56 14.63 7.82
CA GLU A 69 2.85 15.73 8.46
C GLU A 69 1.33 15.51 8.42
N ILE A 70 0.64 15.82 9.51
CA ILE A 70 -0.82 16.04 9.52
C ILE A 70 -1.08 17.50 9.19
N VAL A 71 -1.88 17.74 8.16
CA VAL A 71 -2.24 19.09 7.69
C VAL A 71 -3.46 19.61 8.43
N SER A 72 -4.47 18.75 8.60
CA SER A 72 -5.69 19.08 9.36
C SER A 72 -6.42 17.82 9.76
N ILE A 73 -7.11 17.89 10.90
CA ILE A 73 -8.08 16.87 11.33
C ILE A 73 -9.41 17.58 11.56
N THR A 74 -10.48 16.98 11.07
CA THR A 74 -11.85 17.39 11.36
C THR A 74 -12.57 16.25 12.06
N GLU A 75 -13.19 16.53 13.20
CA GLU A 75 -13.94 15.62 14.06
C GLU A 75 -15.37 16.14 14.12
N ASP A 76 -16.35 15.34 13.67
CA ASP A 76 -17.78 15.74 13.55
C ASP A 76 -18.00 17.13 12.92
N GLY A 77 -17.20 17.46 11.90
CA GLY A 77 -17.27 18.74 11.19
C GLY A 77 -16.54 19.92 11.87
N ALA A 78 -15.97 19.74 13.06
CA ALA A 78 -15.13 20.72 13.76
C ALA A 78 -13.63 20.46 13.55
N SER A 79 -12.83 21.51 13.39
CA SER A 79 -11.37 21.36 13.31
C SER A 79 -10.80 21.01 14.68
N VAL A 80 -9.87 20.06 14.70
CA VAL A 80 -9.13 19.68 15.91
C VAL A 80 -7.82 20.45 15.96
N ASP A 81 -7.47 20.99 17.13
CA ASP A 81 -6.24 21.75 17.32
C ASP A 81 -5.00 20.82 17.36
N ALA A 82 -3.83 21.35 17.05
CA ALA A 82 -2.58 20.59 17.12
C ALA A 82 -2.21 20.17 18.56
N ASP A 83 -2.67 20.91 19.56
CA ASP A 83 -2.48 20.57 20.98
C ASP A 83 -3.40 19.42 21.44
N ASP A 84 -4.43 19.10 20.66
CA ASP A 84 -5.49 18.14 20.95
C ASP A 84 -5.23 16.74 20.37
N TYR A 85 -4.07 16.54 19.71
CA TYR A 85 -3.67 15.23 19.22
C TYR A 85 -2.15 15.01 19.22
N ARG A 86 -1.73 13.76 19.18
CA ARG A 86 -0.34 13.34 18.94
C ARG A 86 -0.26 12.49 17.68
N ALA A 87 0.64 12.85 16.78
CA ALA A 87 0.80 12.16 15.50
C ALA A 87 2.04 11.26 15.50
N TRP A 88 1.87 10.02 15.03
CA TRP A 88 2.90 9.00 14.92
C TRP A 88 3.07 8.60 13.45
N GLY A 89 3.84 9.40 12.71
CA GLY A 89 3.94 9.30 11.24
C GLY A 89 4.39 7.94 10.70
N ASP A 90 5.33 7.29 11.40
CA ASP A 90 5.87 5.98 11.01
C ASP A 90 4.90 4.82 11.20
N SER A 91 3.86 4.98 12.01
CA SER A 91 2.81 3.98 12.22
C SER A 91 1.47 4.38 11.60
N GLY A 92 1.38 5.58 10.99
CA GLY A 92 0.13 6.10 10.44
C GLY A 92 -0.94 6.36 11.51
N MET A 93 -0.54 6.47 12.78
CA MET A 93 -1.44 6.58 13.92
C MET A 93 -1.57 8.02 14.36
N VAL A 94 -2.78 8.43 14.71
CA VAL A 94 -3.04 9.69 15.42
C VAL A 94 -3.79 9.38 16.71
N GLU A 95 -3.22 9.81 17.82
CA GLU A 95 -3.73 9.64 19.17
C GLU A 95 -4.46 10.91 19.61
N ARG A 96 -5.65 10.76 20.19
CA ARG A 96 -6.40 11.89 20.77
C ARG A 96 -5.74 12.31 22.08
N LEU A 97 -5.61 13.62 22.29
CA LEU A 97 -5.16 14.18 23.56
C LEU A 97 -6.31 14.94 24.26
N PRO A 98 -6.25 15.07 25.60
CA PRO A 98 -5.28 14.42 26.50
C PRO A 98 -5.53 12.90 26.62
N GLU A 99 -4.57 12.17 27.19
CA GLU A 99 -4.64 10.70 27.34
C GLU A 99 -5.97 10.25 27.96
N GLY A 100 -6.58 9.21 27.38
CA GLY A 100 -7.90 8.70 27.75
C GLY A 100 -9.08 9.38 27.06
N TYR A 101 -8.85 10.39 26.23
CA TYR A 101 -9.89 10.95 25.34
C TYR A 101 -10.04 10.08 24.10
N GLN A 102 -11.26 10.03 23.58
CA GLN A 102 -11.61 9.26 22.39
C GLN A 102 -11.94 10.22 21.26
N TRP A 103 -11.64 9.78 20.06
CA TRP A 103 -12.16 10.38 18.84
C TRP A 103 -13.68 10.17 18.76
N ASP A 104 -14.37 11.05 18.03
CA ASP A 104 -15.78 10.84 17.67
C ASP A 104 -15.94 9.94 16.45
N ASP A 105 -17.18 9.50 16.18
CA ASP A 105 -17.56 8.49 15.17
C ASP A 105 -16.86 8.67 13.80
N VAL A 106 -16.80 9.89 13.29
CA VAL A 106 -16.18 10.19 11.99
C VAL A 106 -15.12 11.27 12.10
N CYS A 107 -13.89 10.92 11.73
CA CYS A 107 -12.79 11.86 11.55
C CYS A 107 -12.41 11.98 10.07
N VAL A 108 -12.09 13.19 9.63
CA VAL A 108 -11.50 13.46 8.32
C VAL A 108 -10.08 13.95 8.53
N VAL A 109 -9.11 13.13 8.12
CA VAL A 109 -7.68 13.42 8.28
C VAL A 109 -7.11 13.83 6.93
N THR A 110 -6.51 15.01 6.86
CA THR A 110 -5.70 15.44 5.72
C THR A 110 -4.23 15.43 6.11
N TYR A 111 -3.42 14.71 5.35
CA TYR A 111 -2.01 14.50 5.68
C TYR A 111 -1.12 14.51 4.43
N LYS A 112 0.18 14.74 4.64
CA LYS A 112 1.21 14.57 3.62
C LYS A 112 1.84 13.19 3.77
N PRO A 113 1.64 12.26 2.83
CA PRO A 113 2.27 10.95 2.90
C PRO A 113 3.81 11.06 2.82
N VAL A 114 4.53 10.05 3.33
CA VAL A 114 5.96 9.87 3.02
C VAL A 114 6.10 9.37 1.58
N ASP A 115 7.17 9.74 0.87
CA ASP A 115 7.45 9.19 -0.45
C ASP A 115 7.71 7.69 -0.37
N GLN A 116 6.86 6.93 -1.04
CA GLN A 116 6.91 5.46 -1.09
C GLN A 116 7.20 4.93 -2.49
N ARG A 117 7.69 5.77 -3.42
CA ARG A 117 7.90 5.35 -4.83
C ARG A 117 8.82 4.15 -4.95
N ASP A 118 9.94 4.13 -4.21
CA ASP A 118 10.89 3.03 -4.27
C ASP A 118 10.30 1.72 -3.70
N GLU A 119 9.57 1.82 -2.59
CA GLU A 119 8.90 0.67 -1.96
C GLU A 119 7.78 0.13 -2.86
N ARG A 120 7.05 1.02 -3.55
CA ARG A 120 6.05 0.65 -4.56
C ARG A 120 6.69 -0.03 -5.76
N LYS A 121 7.87 0.41 -6.21
CA LYS A 121 8.62 -0.27 -7.29
C LYS A 121 9.04 -1.67 -6.86
N GLU A 122 9.60 -1.80 -5.66
CA GLU A 122 10.00 -3.10 -5.10
C GLU A 122 8.81 -4.06 -4.98
N ALA A 123 7.69 -3.59 -4.40
CA ALA A 123 6.47 -4.37 -4.30
C ALA A 123 5.92 -4.76 -5.69
N THR A 124 5.99 -3.86 -6.68
CA THR A 124 5.58 -4.15 -8.05
C THR A 124 6.44 -5.26 -8.66
N ILE A 125 7.77 -5.20 -8.49
CA ILE A 125 8.69 -6.25 -8.95
C ILE A 125 8.37 -7.60 -8.30
N ASN A 126 8.15 -7.62 -6.99
CA ASN A 126 7.80 -8.84 -6.27
C ASN A 126 6.46 -9.41 -6.73
N LEU A 127 5.45 -8.56 -6.94
CA LEU A 127 4.16 -8.99 -7.47
C LEU A 127 4.24 -9.48 -8.92
N VAL A 128 5.13 -8.91 -9.76
CA VAL A 128 5.40 -9.43 -11.10
C VAL A 128 6.01 -10.83 -11.01
N ARG A 129 7.00 -11.04 -10.13
CA ARG A 129 7.60 -12.37 -9.90
C ARG A 129 6.53 -13.39 -9.49
N LEU A 130 5.71 -13.05 -8.50
CA LEU A 130 4.60 -13.89 -8.05
C LEU A 130 3.61 -14.19 -9.19
N TYR A 131 3.31 -13.21 -10.04
CA TYR A 131 2.40 -13.40 -11.18
C TYR A 131 2.96 -14.39 -12.22
N LEU A 132 4.25 -14.31 -12.52
CA LEU A 132 4.93 -15.22 -13.46
C LEU A 132 5.06 -16.63 -12.88
N GLU A 133 5.36 -16.74 -11.60
CA GLU A 133 5.45 -18.04 -10.89
C GLU A 133 4.07 -18.72 -10.78
N ARG A 134 2.98 -17.95 -10.59
CA ARG A 134 1.60 -18.46 -10.54
C ARG A 134 1.17 -19.15 -11.83
N THR A 135 1.70 -18.74 -12.98
CA THR A 135 1.43 -19.40 -14.27
C THR A 135 2.22 -20.69 -14.50
N ALA A 136 3.21 -21.02 -13.64
CA ALA A 136 4.07 -22.17 -13.85
C ALA A 136 3.55 -23.49 -13.22
N MET A 137 2.76 -23.46 -12.13
CA MET A 137 2.29 -24.69 -11.47
C MET A 137 0.99 -24.49 -10.70
N VAL A 138 -0.09 -25.16 -11.15
CA VAL A 138 -1.30 -25.39 -10.34
C VAL A 138 -1.32 -26.81 -9.75
N SER A 139 -0.68 -27.78 -10.39
CA SER A 139 -0.41 -29.13 -9.87
C SER A 139 0.38 -29.91 -10.92
N GLU A 140 1.48 -30.55 -10.53
CA GLU A 140 2.13 -31.60 -11.30
C GLU A 140 2.29 -32.80 -10.35
N ASN A 141 1.61 -33.92 -10.64
CA ASN A 141 1.77 -35.15 -9.88
C ASN A 141 2.48 -36.17 -10.78
N VAL A 142 3.80 -36.29 -10.62
CA VAL A 142 4.59 -37.34 -11.27
C VAL A 142 4.61 -38.55 -10.34
N ALA A 143 3.64 -39.44 -10.56
CA ALA A 143 3.65 -40.84 -10.13
C ALA A 143 4.18 -41.12 -8.69
N GLY A 144 3.83 -40.29 -7.71
CA GLY A 144 4.07 -40.58 -6.29
C GLY A 144 5.48 -40.36 -5.74
N GLU A 145 6.40 -39.73 -6.47
CA GLU A 145 7.77 -39.46 -5.98
C GLU A 145 8.03 -38.00 -5.59
N TYR A 146 7.20 -37.06 -6.04
CA TYR A 146 7.35 -35.63 -5.73
C TYR A 146 5.98 -34.98 -5.49
N SER A 147 5.80 -34.34 -4.32
CA SER A 147 4.63 -33.53 -3.99
C SER A 147 5.07 -32.07 -3.95
N PHE A 148 4.51 -31.24 -4.83
CA PHE A 148 4.67 -29.79 -4.80
C PHE A 148 3.35 -29.16 -4.33
N ASP A 149 3.36 -28.60 -3.12
CA ASP A 149 2.24 -27.78 -2.63
C ASP A 149 2.41 -26.36 -3.16
N ALA A 150 1.48 -25.93 -4.02
CA ALA A 150 1.50 -24.56 -4.53
C ALA A 150 1.39 -23.55 -3.37
N PRO A 151 2.19 -22.47 -3.36
CA PRO A 151 2.07 -21.42 -2.35
C PRO A 151 0.66 -20.81 -2.37
N ASP A 152 0.18 -20.38 -1.19
CA ASP A 152 -1.00 -19.53 -1.11
C ASP A 152 -0.67 -18.15 -1.69
N TRP A 153 -0.92 -18.01 -2.99
CA TRP A 153 -0.64 -16.81 -3.78
C TRP A 153 -1.36 -15.56 -3.24
N ASP A 154 -2.57 -15.73 -2.70
CA ASP A 154 -3.33 -14.62 -2.14
C ASP A 154 -2.71 -14.14 -0.82
N LYS A 155 -2.19 -15.05 -0.01
CA LYS A 155 -1.40 -14.71 1.18
C LYS A 155 -0.09 -14.01 0.82
N ALA A 156 0.60 -14.43 -0.24
CA ALA A 156 1.82 -13.77 -0.71
C ALA A 156 1.53 -12.34 -1.21
N ILE A 157 0.49 -12.15 -2.02
CA ILE A 157 0.05 -10.82 -2.48
C ILE A 157 -0.31 -9.93 -1.29
N LYS A 158 -1.08 -10.43 -0.33
CA LYS A 158 -1.42 -9.67 0.89
C LYS A 158 -0.19 -9.26 1.69
N ARG A 159 0.83 -10.13 1.77
CA ARG A 159 2.09 -9.83 2.46
C ARG A 159 2.84 -8.67 1.79
N GLU A 160 2.99 -8.72 0.47
CA GLU A 160 3.70 -7.65 -0.27
C GLU A 160 2.95 -6.31 -0.17
N LEU A 161 1.61 -6.34 -0.16
CA LEU A 161 0.81 -5.11 0.01
C LEU A 161 0.84 -4.56 1.44
N LYS A 162 0.95 -5.41 2.46
CA LYS A 162 1.01 -4.99 3.87
C LYS A 162 2.22 -4.10 4.17
N ASN A 163 3.30 -4.24 3.41
CA ASN A 163 4.47 -3.38 3.58
C ASN A 163 4.22 -1.93 3.12
N LEU A 164 3.18 -1.69 2.31
CA LEU A 164 2.87 -0.37 1.76
C LEU A 164 1.80 0.38 2.55
N CYS A 165 0.96 -0.31 3.33
CA CYS A 165 -0.12 0.30 4.10
C CYS A 165 -0.42 -0.43 5.41
N PHE A 166 -0.89 0.33 6.40
CA PHE A 166 -1.22 -0.17 7.74
C PHE A 166 -2.56 -0.89 7.80
N THR A 167 -3.51 -0.47 6.98
CA THR A 167 -4.84 -1.08 6.96
C THR A 167 -4.81 -2.34 6.09
N GLY A 168 -5.10 -3.50 6.68
CA GLY A 168 -5.71 -4.62 5.98
C GLY A 168 -7.22 -4.34 5.87
N GLY A 169 -7.95 -4.64 4.81
CA GLY A 169 -7.73 -5.65 3.79
C GLY A 169 -8.89 -6.58 3.92
#